data_AF-A0AA87IIN3-F1
#
_entry.id   AF-A0AA87IIN3-F1
#
_cell.length_a   1.000
_cell.length_b   1.000
_cell.length_c   1.000
_cell.angle_alpha   90.00
_cell.angle_beta   90.00
_cell.angle_gamma   90.00
#
_symmetry.space_group_name_H-M   'P 1'
#
loop_
_entity.id
_entity.type
_entity.pdbx_description
1 polymer ?
#
loop_
_entity_poly.entity_id
_entity_poly.type
_entity_poly.pdbx_seq_one_letter_code
_entity_poly.pdbx_strand_id
1 'polypeptide(L)' 'MLLAQIEFCDVLIINKSDLVEEAELIHLEKVLHKLQPAARLIRTSKEEIQPSDILNTGLLISRKPMNQLDG' A
#
# COMPACT_ATOMS: atom_id res chain seq x y z
N MET A 1 17.00 5.63 -2.38
CA MET A 1 16.75 4.17 -2.41
C MET A 1 15.27 3.92 -2.16
N LEU A 2 14.53 3.49 -3.18
CA LEU A 2 13.08 3.21 -3.10
C LEU A 2 12.75 1.90 -2.36
N LEU A 3 13.74 1.01 -2.21
CA LEU A 3 13.53 -0.32 -1.68
C LEU A 3 13.37 -0.35 -0.14
N ALA A 4 14.02 0.57 0.59
CA ALA A 4 13.99 0.60 2.06
C ALA A 4 12.72 1.21 2.67
N GLN A 5 11.88 1.90 1.86
CA GLN A 5 10.62 2.49 2.33
C GLN A 5 9.42 1.53 2.20
N ILE A 6 9.59 0.36 1.56
CA ILE A 6 8.50 -0.58 1.23
C ILE A 6 8.42 -1.75 2.23
N GLU A 7 9.34 -1.88 3.19
CA GLU A 7 9.29 -3.03 4.11
C GLU A 7 8.12 -2.96 5.12
N PHE A 8 7.50 -1.80 5.35
CA PHE A 8 6.45 -1.65 6.38
C PHE A 8 5.32 -0.65 6.01
N CYS A 9 4.78 -0.74 4.78
CA CYS A 9 3.60 0.07 4.44
C CYS A 9 2.30 -0.63 4.88
N ASP A 10 1.63 -0.08 5.90
CA ASP A 10 0.28 -0.53 6.32
C ASP A 10 -0.82 -0.04 5.37
N VAL A 11 -0.55 1.04 4.63
CA VAL A 11 -1.48 1.63 3.66
C VAL A 11 -0.74 1.86 2.34
N LEU A 12 -1.32 1.38 1.25
CA LEU A 12 -0.85 1.61 -0.12
C LEU A 12 -1.90 2.43 -0.87
N ILE A 13 -1.45 3.52 -1.50
CA ILE A 13 -2.32 4.44 -2.21
C ILE A 13 -2.02 4.36 -3.71
N ILE A 14 -3.02 3.97 -4.51
CA ILE A 14 -2.99 4.04 -5.96
C ILE A 14 -3.63 5.37 -6.36
N ASN A 15 -2.82 6.34 -6.75
CA ASN A 15 -3.29 7.65 -7.19
C ASN A 15 -3.48 7.73 -8.71
N LYS A 16 -4.38 8.61 -9.13
CA LYS A 16 -4.81 8.83 -10.51
C LYS A 16 -5.41 7.56 -11.13
N SER A 17 -6.18 6.82 -10.32
CA SER A 17 -6.87 5.61 -10.82
C SER A 17 -7.86 5.90 -11.95
N ASP A 18 -8.25 7.17 -12.13
CA ASP A 18 -9.06 7.66 -13.25
C ASP A 18 -8.34 7.68 -14.60
N LEU A 19 -7.01 7.56 -14.63
CA LEU A 19 -6.21 7.60 -15.86
C LEU A 19 -5.88 6.21 -16.44
N VAL A 20 -6.37 5.15 -15.82
CA VAL A 20 -6.03 3.76 -16.14
C VAL A 20 -7.30 2.94 -16.29
N GLU A 21 -7.30 1.95 -17.19
CA GLU A 21 -8.44 1.06 -17.35
C GLU A 21 -8.63 0.15 -16.14
N GLU A 22 -9.89 -0.16 -15.82
CA GLU A 22 -10.24 -0.99 -14.65
C GLU A 22 -9.54 -2.36 -14.67
N ALA A 23 -9.36 -2.96 -15.85
CA ALA A 23 -8.68 -4.24 -16.00
C ALA A 23 -7.19 -4.18 -15.60
N GLU A 24 -6.51 -3.11 -16.00
CA GLU A 24 -5.11 -2.87 -15.62
C GLU A 24 -4.99 -2.53 -14.14
N LEU A 25 -5.93 -1.77 -13.60
CA LEU A 25 -5.97 -1.46 -12.19
C LEU A 25 -6.11 -2.74 -11.36
N ILE A 26 -7.08 -3.60 -11.66
CA ILE A 26 -7.27 -4.91 -11.01
C ILE A 26 -6.01 -5.77 -11.09
N HIS A 27 -5.29 -5.73 -12.22
CA HIS A 27 -4.03 -6.46 -12.34
C HIS A 27 -2.98 -5.93 -11.37
N LEU A 28 -2.81 -4.61 -11.32
CA LEU A 28 -1.89 -3.93 -10.41
C LEU A 28 -2.22 -4.25 -8.94
N GLU A 29 -3.49 -4.20 -8.55
CA GLU A 29 -3.92 -4.52 -7.19
C GLU A 29 -3.56 -5.96 -6.80
N LYS A 30 -3.71 -6.92 -7.71
CA LYS A 30 -3.31 -8.32 -7.47
C LYS A 30 -1.81 -8.47 -7.25
N VAL A 31 -1.00 -7.71 -7.99
CA VAL A 31 0.45 -7.72 -7.79
C VAL A 31 0.81 -7.11 -6.44
N LEU A 32 0.22 -5.96 -6.10
CA LEU A 32 0.45 -5.28 -4.83
C LEU A 32 -0.02 -6.13 -3.64
N HIS A 33 -1.15 -6.81 -3.74
CA HIS A 33 -1.64 -7.72 -2.70
C HIS A 33 -0.73 -8.93 -2.50
N LYS A 34 -0.11 -9.46 -3.57
CA LYS A 34 0.89 -10.53 -3.43
C LYS A 34 2.16 -10.06 -2.74
N LEU A 35 2.58 -8.83 -3.00
CA LEU A 35 3.77 -8.23 -2.40
C LEU A 35 3.55 -7.81 -0.94
N GLN A 36 2.35 -7.31 -0.62
CA GLN A 36 2.00 -6.86 0.72
C GLN A 36 0.54 -7.21 1.05
N PRO A 37 0.24 -8.45 1.46
CA PRO A 37 -1.13 -8.92 1.69
C PRO A 37 -1.85 -8.18 2.84
N ALA A 38 -1.08 -7.63 3.77
CA ALA A 38 -1.59 -6.96 4.96
C ALA A 38 -1.84 -5.45 4.75
N ALA A 39 -1.38 -4.87 3.64
CA ALA A 39 -1.59 -3.46 3.38
C ALA A 39 -3.04 -3.18 2.99
N ARG A 40 -3.61 -2.13 3.57
CA ARG A 40 -4.87 -1.54 3.09
C ARG A 40 -4.60 -0.79 1.78
N LEU A 41 -5.26 -1.22 0.71
CA LEU A 41 -5.15 -0.58 -0.60
C LEU A 41 -6.24 0.48 -0.77
N ILE A 42 -5.88 1.68 -1.23
CA ILE A 42 -6.81 2.80 -1.44
C ILE A 42 -6.62 3.33 -2.86
N ARG A 43 -7.68 3.31 -3.67
CA ARG A 43 -7.73 3.95 -4.99
C ARG A 43 -8.16 5.40 -4.84
N THR A 44 -7.52 6.28 -5.58
CA THR A 44 -7.71 7.73 -5.43
C THR A 44 -7.58 8.39 -6.79
N SER A 45 -8.37 9.44 -7.00
CA SER A 45 -8.39 10.21 -8.24
C SER A 45 -8.44 11.69 -7.86
N LYS A 46 -7.68 12.53 -8.58
CA LYS A 46 -7.72 14.01 -8.45
C LYS A 46 -7.73 14.54 -7.01
N GLU A 47 -6.88 13.97 -6.15
CA GLU A 47 -6.61 14.45 -4.77
C GLU A 47 -7.68 14.13 -3.70
N GLU A 48 -8.68 13.30 -4.00
CA GLU A 48 -9.67 12.84 -3.02
C GLU A 48 -9.07 11.77 -2.07
N ILE A 49 -8.28 12.20 -1.09
CA ILE A 49 -7.89 11.35 0.03
C ILE A 49 -8.19 12.09 1.32
N GLN A 50 -9.03 11.48 2.16
CA GLN A 50 -9.27 12.04 3.49
C GLN A 50 -8.00 11.83 4.33
N PRO A 51 -7.48 12.86 5.03
CA PRO A 51 -6.30 12.70 5.87
C PRO A 51 -6.40 11.57 6.90
N SER A 52 -7.62 11.25 7.36
CA SER A 52 -7.93 10.12 8.23
C SER A 52 -7.65 8.74 7.62
N ASP A 53 -7.55 8.65 6.30
CA ASP A 53 -7.23 7.40 5.61
C ASP A 53 -5.72 7.09 5.61
N ILE A 54 -4.90 8.06 6.00
CA ILE A 54 -3.44 7.97 6.04
C ILE A 54 -2.91 8.22 7.46
N LEU A 55 -3.53 9.12 8.22
CA LEU A 55 -3.16 9.49 9.58
C LEU A 55 -4.07 8.79 10.60
N ASN A 56 -3.51 8.35 11.73
CA ASN A 56 -4.24 7.68 12.82
C ASN A 56 -5.02 6.42 12.40
N THR A 57 -4.51 5.67 11.42
CA THR A 57 -5.20 4.46 10.90
C THR A 57 -5.32 3.32 11.92
N GLY A 58 -4.61 3.39 13.05
CA GLY A 58 -4.58 2.34 14.07
C GLY A 58 -3.94 1.03 13.59
N LEU A 59 -3.41 1.00 12.36
CA LEU A 59 -2.82 -0.16 11.71
C LEU A 59 -1.37 -0.42 12.13
N LEU A 60 -0.84 0.32 13.12
CA LEU A 60 0.49 0.09 13.68
C LEU A 60 0.55 -1.27 14.38
N ILE A 61 0.82 -2.32 13.61
CA ILE A 61 1.07 -3.67 14.10
C ILE A 61 2.58 -3.77 14.31
N SER A 62 3.03 -4.08 15.53
CA SER A 62 4.44 -4.41 15.79
C SER A 62 4.87 -5.61 14.93
N ARG A 63 5.52 -5.35 13.80
CA ARG A 63 6.12 -6.38 12.94
C ARG A 63 7.63 -6.31 13.02
N LYS A 64 8.26 -7.47 13.21
CA LYS A 64 9.72 -7.60 13.21
C LYS A 64 10.26 -7.34 11.79
N PRO A 65 11.41 -6.66 11.65
CA PRO A 65 12.02 -6.45 10.35
C PRO A 65 12.42 -7.78 9.71
N MET A 66 12.24 -7.89 8.38
CA MET A 66 12.50 -9.12 7.62
C MET A 66 13.97 -9.57 7.74
N ASN A 67 14.90 -8.62 7.95
CA ASN A 67 16.34 -8.87 8.17
C ASN A 67 16.72 -9.56 9.51
N GLN A 68 15.77 -10.06 10.29
CA GLN A 68 16.05 -10.79 11.55
C GLN A 68 15.64 -12.28 11.51
N LEU A 69 15.36 -12.85 10.33
CA LEU A 69 14.95 -14.26 10.19
C LEU A 69 16.04 -15.20 9.67
N ASP A 70 17.23 -14.70 9.37
CA ASP A 70 18.40 -15.52 9.04
C ASP A 70 19.25 -15.71 10.31
N GLY A 71 18.91 -16.75 11.08
CA GLY A 71 19.65 -17.23 12.25
C GLY A 71 19.53 -18.73 12.39
#